data_AF-A0A7W1BAU4-F1
#
_entry.id   AF-A0A7W1BAU4-F1
#
_cell.length_a   1.000
_cell.length_b   1.000
_cell.length_c   1.000
_cell.angle_alpha   90.00
_cell.angle_beta   90.00
_cell.angle_gamma   90.00
#
_symmetry.space_group_name_H-M   'P 1'
#
loop_
_entity.id
_entity.type
_entity.pdbx_description
1 polymer ?
#
loop_
_entity_poly.entity_id
_entity_poly.type
_entity_poly.pdbx_seq_one_letter_code
_entity_poly.pdbx_strand_id
1 'polypeptide(L)'
;RVAQTGLMVPHKLPGRERKPRQLSWSSEVLFRVLEQHEPDHPLLEEAYRQATHTFLDAETAYSFLDEVQNLEWNLRELPVVSPFSFPIYASKIKESMMLEDPAAAIERIYFEMYSRVESVAKSGSRIIGQD
;
A
#
# COMPACT_ATOMS: atom_id res chain seq x y z
N ARG A 1 10.46 16.21 7.08
CA ARG A 1 11.34 16.08 8.27
C ARG A 1 12.78 16.42 7.92
N VAL A 2 13.39 15.74 6.94
CA VAL A 2 14.77 15.98 6.45
C VAL A 2 15.06 17.46 6.19
N ALA A 3 14.21 18.17 5.44
CA ALA A 3 14.35 19.61 5.18
C ALA A 3 14.35 20.49 6.45
N GLN A 4 13.70 20.06 7.53
CA GLN A 4 13.67 20.79 8.80
C GLN A 4 14.96 20.54 9.59
N THR A 5 15.45 19.29 9.60
CA THR A 5 16.74 18.93 10.19
C THR A 5 17.90 19.62 9.49
N GLY A 6 17.83 19.74 8.16
CA GLY A 6 18.79 20.52 7.35
C GLY A 6 18.59 22.04 7.42
N LEU A 7 17.70 22.54 8.29
CA LEU A 7 17.39 23.95 8.52
C LEU A 7 16.87 24.74 7.30
N MET A 8 16.60 24.08 6.18
CA MET A 8 16.04 24.69 4.96
C MET A 8 14.55 25.01 5.10
N VAL A 9 13.85 24.33 6.02
CA VAL A 9 12.45 24.62 6.38
C VAL A 9 12.33 24.71 7.91
N PRO A 10 12.62 25.87 8.51
CA PRO A 10 12.58 26.02 9.97
C PRO A 10 11.14 25.91 10.50
N HIS A 11 10.95 25.12 11.57
CA HIS A 11 9.64 24.92 12.19
C HIS A 11 9.31 25.97 13.27
N LYS A 12 10.33 26.55 13.92
CA LYS A 12 10.21 27.57 14.97
C LYS A 12 10.87 28.84 14.48
N LEU A 13 10.09 29.91 14.32
CA LEU A 13 10.61 31.27 14.19
C LEU A 13 10.34 32.03 15.49
N PRO A 14 11.26 32.90 15.93
CA PRO A 14 11.01 33.78 17.08
C PRO A 14 9.70 34.55 16.88
N GLY A 15 8.75 34.36 17.80
CA GLY A 15 7.45 35.05 17.80
C GLY A 15 6.39 34.54 16.82
N ARG A 16 6.67 33.52 15.99
CA ARG A 16 5.66 32.91 15.09
C ARG A 16 5.90 31.41 14.89
N GLU A 17 4.92 30.61 15.29
CA GLU A 17 4.86 29.20 14.90
C GLU A 17 4.24 29.04 13.50
N ARG A 18 4.91 28.26 12.64
CA ARG A 18 4.36 27.92 11.33
C ARG A 18 3.35 26.80 11.45
N LYS A 19 2.22 26.93 10.74
CA LYS A 19 1.21 25.85 10.72
C LYS A 19 1.79 24.60 10.04
N PRO A 20 1.46 23.38 10.49
CA PRO A 20 1.95 22.14 9.89
C PRO A 20 1.77 22.07 8.37
N ARG A 21 0.60 22.50 7.86
CA ARG A 21 0.31 22.55 6.42
C ARG A 21 1.29 23.44 5.64
N GLN A 22 1.72 24.56 6.21
CA GLN A 22 2.69 25.46 5.57
C GLN A 22 4.08 24.82 5.51
N LEU A 23 4.46 24.08 6.55
CA LEU A 23 5.74 23.34 6.58
C LEU A 23 5.76 22.22 5.54
N SER A 24 4.67 21.47 5.39
CA SER A 24 4.54 20.43 4.37
C SER A 24 4.64 21.03 2.96
N TRP A 25 3.88 22.10 2.69
CA TRP A 25 3.92 22.77 1.39
C TRP A 25 5.32 23.31 1.06
N SER A 26 5.98 23.97 2.03
CA SER A 26 7.35 24.48 1.83
C SER A 26 8.35 23.36 1.57
N SER A 27 8.20 22.22 2.26
CA SER A 27 9.07 21.06 2.06
C SER A 27 8.86 20.41 0.69
N GLU A 28 7.62 20.36 0.20
CA GLU A 28 7.31 19.84 -1.14
C GLU A 28 7.91 20.72 -2.24
N VAL A 29 7.77 22.04 -2.12
CA VAL A 29 8.38 22.99 -3.07
C VAL A 29 9.91 22.83 -3.08
N LEU A 30 10.54 22.79 -1.90
CA LEU A 30 11.99 22.58 -1.79
C LEU A 30 12.42 21.27 -2.43
N PHE A 31 11.70 20.17 -2.16
CA PHE A 31 12.00 18.87 -2.74
C PHE A 31 11.99 18.92 -4.27
N ARG A 32 10.93 19.48 -4.88
CA ARG A 32 10.80 19.59 -6.35
C ARG A 32 11.90 20.45 -6.98
N VAL A 33 12.29 21.54 -6.31
CA VAL A 33 13.38 22.42 -6.80
C VAL A 33 14.71 21.69 -6.77
N LEU A 34 15.03 21.04 -5.65
CA LEU A 34 16.26 20.24 -5.54
C LEU A 34 16.27 19.12 -6.57
N GLU A 35 15.18 18.38 -6.72
CA GLU A 35 15.07 17.27 -7.68
C GLU A 35 15.34 17.73 -9.13
N GLN A 36 14.91 18.95 -9.49
CA GLN A 36 15.08 19.48 -10.84
C GLN A 36 16.46 20.12 -11.09
N HIS A 37 17.06 20.74 -10.08
CA HIS A 37 18.23 21.60 -10.27
C HIS A 37 19.50 21.09 -9.59
N GLU A 38 19.36 20.30 -8.52
CA GLU A 38 20.45 19.77 -7.70
C GLU A 38 20.13 18.30 -7.32
N PRO A 39 20.05 17.38 -8.29
CA PRO A 39 19.62 16.00 -8.04
C PRO A 39 20.54 15.23 -7.07
N ASP A 40 21.81 15.61 -7.00
CA ASP A 40 22.80 15.03 -6.07
C ASP A 40 22.80 15.72 -4.70
N HIS A 41 21.81 16.56 -4.38
CA HIS A 41 21.77 17.31 -3.13
C HIS A 41 21.61 16.35 -1.93
N PRO A 42 22.41 16.47 -0.84
CA PRO A 42 22.38 15.54 0.29
C PRO A 42 21.01 15.40 0.99
N LEU A 43 20.18 16.46 0.97
CA LEU A 43 18.82 16.36 1.51
C LEU A 43 17.90 15.44 0.70
N LEU A 44 18.13 15.30 -0.62
CA LEU A 44 17.39 14.33 -1.42
C LEU A 44 17.84 12.91 -1.09
N GLU A 45 19.15 12.67 -1.04
CA GLU A 45 19.71 11.37 -0.64
C GLU A 45 19.14 10.91 0.70
N GLU A 46 19.19 11.78 1.73
CA GLU A 46 18.64 11.47 3.04
C GLU A 46 17.11 11.34 3.03
N ALA A 47 16.40 12.12 2.22
CA ALA A 47 14.94 11.99 2.07
C ALA A 47 14.55 10.64 1.46
N TYR A 48 15.24 10.20 0.40
CA TYR A 48 15.04 8.88 -0.17
C TYR A 48 15.45 7.77 0.79
N ARG A 49 16.60 7.87 1.45
CA ARG A 49 17.05 6.88 2.44
C ARG A 49 16.05 6.71 3.57
N GLN A 50 15.55 7.83 4.14
CA GLN A 50 14.52 7.78 5.18
C GLN A 50 13.19 7.26 4.66
N ALA A 51 12.75 7.68 3.47
CA ALA A 51 11.50 7.23 2.89
C ALA A 51 11.53 5.72 2.63
N THR A 52 12.61 5.24 2.00
CA THR A 52 12.86 3.81 1.80
C THR A 52 12.82 3.10 3.14
N HIS A 53 13.65 3.44 4.13
CA HIS A 53 13.67 2.72 5.41
C HIS A 53 12.36 2.82 6.23
N THR A 54 11.61 3.92 6.14
CA THR A 54 10.41 4.14 6.98
C THR A 54 9.16 3.55 6.35
N PHE A 55 9.03 3.64 5.02
CA PHE A 55 7.83 3.20 4.31
C PHE A 55 8.00 1.87 3.59
N LEU A 56 9.25 1.43 3.37
CA LEU A 56 9.58 0.19 2.69
C LEU A 56 10.52 -0.64 3.57
N ASP A 57 10.21 -1.90 3.76
CA ASP A 57 11.20 -2.84 4.29
C ASP A 57 12.08 -3.33 3.13
N ALA A 58 12.93 -2.44 2.62
CA ALA A 58 13.65 -2.67 1.37
C ALA A 58 14.64 -3.84 1.47
N GLU A 59 15.34 -3.99 2.59
CA GLU A 59 16.30 -5.07 2.81
C GLU A 59 15.61 -6.43 2.82
N THR A 60 14.50 -6.56 3.56
CA THR A 60 13.68 -7.77 3.54
C THR A 60 13.09 -8.04 2.17
N ALA A 61 12.64 -6.99 1.45
CA ALA A 61 12.12 -7.13 0.09
C ALA A 61 13.18 -7.66 -0.88
N TYR A 62 14.41 -7.14 -0.84
CA TYR A 62 15.51 -7.65 -1.66
C TYR A 62 15.85 -9.10 -1.33
N SER A 63 15.95 -9.42 -0.03
CA SER A 63 16.23 -10.79 0.41
C SER A 63 15.16 -11.77 -0.07
N PHE A 64 13.89 -11.39 0.04
CA PHE A 64 12.78 -12.19 -0.48
C PHE A 64 12.84 -12.35 -2.00
N LEU A 65 13.20 -11.30 -2.76
CA LEU A 65 13.34 -11.38 -4.21
C LEU A 65 14.48 -12.32 -4.66
N ASP A 66 15.56 -12.41 -3.90
CA ASP A 66 16.65 -13.37 -4.17
C ASP A 66 16.21 -14.81 -3.86
N GLU A 67 15.47 -15.01 -2.77
CA GLU A 67 14.91 -16.33 -2.41
C GLU A 67 13.88 -16.80 -3.46
N VAL A 68 12.97 -15.92 -3.87
CA VAL A 68 11.82 -16.28 -4.71
C VAL A 68 12.20 -16.77 -6.10
N GLN A 69 13.39 -16.41 -6.60
CA GLN A 69 13.94 -16.88 -7.87
C GLN A 69 14.18 -18.40 -7.89
N ASN A 70 14.39 -19.00 -6.72
CA ASN A 70 14.70 -20.42 -6.58
C ASN A 70 13.51 -21.26 -6.09
N LEU A 71 12.34 -20.64 -5.90
CA LEU A 71 11.13 -21.34 -5.46
C LEU A 71 10.45 -22.03 -6.64
N GLU A 72 9.89 -23.21 -6.38
CA GLU A 72 8.98 -23.86 -7.31
C GLU A 72 7.59 -23.22 -7.20
N TRP A 73 7.11 -22.65 -8.31
CA TRP A 73 5.84 -21.94 -8.35
C TRP A 73 4.70 -22.86 -8.77
N ASN A 74 3.74 -23.07 -7.87
CA ASN A 74 2.46 -23.71 -8.21
C ASN A 74 1.39 -22.63 -8.42
N LEU A 75 1.30 -22.09 -9.63
CA LEU A 75 0.24 -21.17 -10.00
C LEU A 75 -1.07 -21.94 -10.21
N ARG A 76 -2.12 -21.54 -9.49
CA ARG A 76 -3.47 -22.10 -9.65
C ARG A 76 -4.46 -21.00 -9.93
N GLU A 77 -5.20 -21.16 -11.01
CA GLU A 77 -6.36 -20.32 -11.28
C GLU A 77 -7.50 -20.73 -10.34
N LEU A 78 -8.10 -19.73 -9.70
CA LEU A 78 -9.25 -19.93 -8.83
C LEU A 78 -10.51 -19.52 -9.59
N PRO A 79 -11.56 -20.35 -9.61
CA PRO A 79 -12.81 -20.01 -10.30
C PRO A 79 -13.60 -18.89 -9.61
N VAL A 80 -13.22 -18.54 -8.38
CA VAL A 80 -13.81 -17.48 -7.56
C VAL A 80 -12.72 -16.73 -6.80
N VAL A 81 -13.01 -15.48 -6.42
CA VAL A 81 -12.13 -14.65 -5.59
C VAL A 81 -11.86 -15.36 -4.26
N SER A 82 -10.58 -15.50 -3.91
CA SER A 82 -10.17 -16.18 -2.67
C SER A 82 -10.61 -15.40 -1.43
N PRO A 83 -11.13 -16.04 -0.37
CA PRO A 83 -11.37 -15.40 0.93
C PRO A 83 -10.17 -14.60 1.45
N PHE A 84 -8.94 -15.05 1.18
CA PHE A 84 -7.72 -14.33 1.57
C PHE A 84 -7.51 -13.00 0.83
N SER A 85 -8.14 -12.83 -0.33
CA SER A 85 -8.08 -11.58 -1.10
C SER A 85 -9.20 -10.60 -0.77
N PHE A 86 -10.14 -10.96 0.11
CA PHE A 86 -11.30 -10.13 0.45
C PHE A 86 -10.93 -8.71 0.91
N PRO A 87 -9.93 -8.48 1.80
CA PRO A 87 -9.58 -7.13 2.22
C PRO A 87 -9.12 -6.23 1.06
N ILE A 88 -8.40 -6.81 0.09
CA ILE A 88 -7.91 -6.11 -1.11
C ILE A 88 -9.07 -5.85 -2.07
N TYR A 89 -9.97 -6.82 -2.23
CA TYR A 89 -11.17 -6.70 -3.07
C TYR A 89 -12.14 -5.62 -2.52
N ALA A 90 -12.38 -5.63 -1.22
CA ALA A 90 -13.26 -4.69 -0.53
C ALA A 90 -12.73 -3.25 -0.59
N SER A 91 -11.41 -3.04 -0.49
CA SER A 91 -10.83 -1.69 -0.57
C SER A 91 -11.06 -1.02 -1.93
N LYS A 92 -10.99 -1.81 -3.02
CA LYS A 92 -11.30 -1.37 -4.40
C LYS A 92 -12.78 -1.02 -4.58
N ILE A 93 -13.68 -1.82 -4.03
CA ILE A 93 -15.12 -1.66 -4.24
C ILE A 93 -15.69 -0.52 -3.39
N LYS A 94 -15.13 -0.30 -2.20
CA LYS A 94 -15.52 0.81 -1.32
C LYS A 94 -15.44 2.17 -2.02
N GLU A 95 -14.51 2.37 -2.96
CA GLU A 95 -14.44 3.61 -3.76
C GLU A 95 -15.64 3.81 -4.70
N SER A 96 -16.28 2.73 -5.15
CA SER A 96 -17.47 2.78 -6.03
C SER A 96 -18.82 2.84 -5.29
N MET A 97 -18.80 2.74 -3.96
CA MET A 97 -20.00 2.61 -3.13
C MET A 97 -20.43 3.97 -2.57
N MET A 98 -21.28 4.68 -3.32
CA MET A 98 -21.84 5.98 -2.92
C MET A 98 -23.30 5.90 -2.43
N LEU A 99 -23.93 4.71 -2.44
CA LEU A 99 -25.38 4.55 -2.27
C LEU A 99 -25.81 3.65 -1.09
N GLU A 100 -24.90 2.97 -0.40
CA GLU A 100 -25.21 2.12 0.76
C GLU A 100 -24.26 2.42 1.94
N ASP A 101 -24.68 2.02 3.15
CA ASP A 101 -23.81 2.05 4.34
C ASP A 101 -22.59 1.14 4.11
N PRO A 102 -21.34 1.64 4.27
CA PRO A 102 -20.15 0.88 3.96
C PRO A 102 -19.99 -0.42 4.76
N ALA A 103 -20.47 -0.47 6.00
CA ALA A 103 -20.35 -1.69 6.81
C ALA A 103 -21.31 -2.78 6.31
N ALA A 104 -22.58 -2.43 6.06
CA ALA A 104 -23.55 -3.32 5.45
C ALA A 104 -23.10 -3.82 4.06
N ALA A 105 -22.48 -2.95 3.28
CA ALA A 105 -21.93 -3.28 1.96
C ALA A 105 -20.83 -4.35 2.05
N ILE A 106 -19.87 -4.17 2.96
CA ILE A 106 -18.77 -5.11 3.20
C ILE A 106 -19.32 -6.46 3.67
N GLU A 107 -20.26 -6.45 4.61
CA GLU A 107 -20.88 -7.67 5.13
C GLU A 107 -21.62 -8.46 4.04
N ARG A 108 -22.41 -7.78 3.21
CA ARG A 108 -23.10 -8.38 2.06
C ARG A 108 -22.12 -9.01 1.08
N ILE A 109 -21.06 -8.30 0.71
CA ILE A 109 -20.03 -8.82 -0.22
C ILE A 109 -19.32 -10.03 0.40
N TYR A 110 -19.01 -9.98 1.70
CA TYR A 110 -18.39 -11.10 2.41
C TYR A 110 -19.25 -12.37 2.29
N PHE A 111 -20.54 -12.28 2.62
CA PHE A 111 -21.46 -13.41 2.54
C PHE A 111 -21.65 -13.92 1.12
N GLU A 112 -21.77 -13.02 0.14
CA GLU A 112 -21.89 -13.38 -1.27
C GLU A 112 -20.64 -14.13 -1.75
N MET A 113 -19.45 -13.63 -1.43
CA MET A 113 -18.19 -14.24 -1.84
C MET A 113 -17.99 -15.61 -1.19
N TYR A 114 -18.28 -15.73 0.10
CA TYR A 114 -18.17 -17.00 0.82
C TYR A 114 -19.15 -18.06 0.30
N SER A 115 -20.37 -17.66 -0.04
CA SER A 115 -21.37 -18.54 -0.62
C SER A 115 -20.93 -19.12 -1.98
N ARG A 116 -20.24 -18.31 -2.80
CA ARG A 116 -19.65 -18.75 -4.08
C ARG A 116 -18.50 -19.73 -3.86
N VAL A 117 -17.68 -19.54 -2.82
CA VAL A 117 -16.62 -20.49 -2.46
C VAL A 117 -17.21 -21.83 -2.04
N GLU A 118 -18.25 -21.82 -1.20
CA GLU A 118 -18.92 -23.06 -0.79
C GLU A 118 -19.56 -23.81 -1.95
N SER A 119 -20.19 -23.10 -2.90
CA SER A 119 -20.83 -23.75 -4.05
C SER A 119 -19.80 -24.43 -4.96
N VAL A 120 -18.66 -23.77 -5.20
CA VAL A 120 -17.54 -24.36 -5.95
C VAL A 120 -16.95 -25.57 -5.22
N ALA A 121 -16.73 -25.47 -3.90
CA ALA A 121 -16.18 -26.57 -3.11
C ALA A 121 -17.09 -27.81 -3.14
N LYS A 122 -18.42 -27.61 -3.03
CA LYS A 122 -19.42 -28.69 -3.11
C LYS A 122 -19.46 -29.32 -4.51
N SER A 123 -19.29 -28.54 -5.57
CA SER A 123 -19.24 -29.04 -6.96
C SER A 123 -17.95 -29.79 -7.27
N GLY A 124 -16.80 -29.32 -6.79
CA GLY A 124 -15.50 -29.97 -6.98
C GLY A 124 -15.38 -31.31 -6.24
N SER A 125 -15.92 -31.41 -5.02
CA SER A 125 -15.92 -32.66 -4.24
C SER A 125 -16.78 -33.76 -4.88
N ARG A 126 -17.79 -33.39 -5.69
CA ARG A 126 -18.66 -34.33 -6.41
C ARG A 126 -17.98 -34.96 -7.63
N ILE A 127 -16.94 -34.33 -8.18
CA ILE A 127 -16.20 -34.81 -9.36
C ILE A 127 -15.11 -35.82 -8.96
N ILE A 128 -14.53 -35.69 -7.76
CA ILE A 128 -13.41 -36.54 -7.31
C ILE A 128 -13.91 -37.84 -6.62
N GLY A 129 -15.20 -37.92 -6.26
CA GLY A 129 -15.82 -39.10 -5.62
C GLY A 129 -16.48 -40.10 -6.59
N GLN A 130 -16.21 -40.00 -7.89
CA GLN A 130 -16.68 -40.94 -8.91
C GLN A 130 -15.50 -41.43 -9.76
N ASP A 131 -14.50 -42.04 -9.11
CA ASP A 131 -13.50 -42.92 -9.73
C ASP A 131 -13.19 -44.07 -8.76
#